data_AF-A0A7R9JWY8-F1
#
_entry.id   AF-A0A7R9JWY8-F1
#
_cell.length_a   1.000
_cell.length_b   1.000
_cell.length_c   1.000
_cell.angle_alpha   90.00
_cell.angle_beta   90.00
_cell.angle_gamma   90.00
#
_symmetry.space_group_name_H-M   'P 1'
#
loop_
_entity.id
_entity.type
_entity.pdbx_description
1 polymer ?
#
loop_
_entity_poly.entity_id
_entity_poly.type
_entity_poly.pdbx_seq_one_letter_code
_entity_poly.pdbx_strand_id
1 'polypeptide(L)'
;MTRSPTVIPMKFTGSVNNPEQRVAYFGEDIGINSHHSHWHMDFPFWWKKSYPVDKDRKGELFFYMHHQMVARFDAERLSNNLPMVEPLDFGQKIVEGFAPGAMYHNGQEFPVRPDNIMFGDLPWRSVHEMKLFEGRIRDAITSGFIKTVDGVAYLNNSGGINTLGEIIESSENSINRAFYGQLHNDAHVLLSKVTDNQQKYGVPPGVMEHFETATRDPAFFRLHKHIDNLFKLHKDLLPPYSRDEVSQGQS
;
A
#
# COMPACT_ATOMS: atom_id res chain seq x y z
N MET A 1 3.67 -43.90 12.05
CA MET A 1 4.58 -42.73 11.91
C MET A 1 4.12 -41.65 12.87
N THR A 2 4.92 -41.30 13.86
CA THR A 2 4.68 -40.12 14.71
C THR A 2 5.10 -38.88 13.92
N ARG A 3 4.17 -37.95 13.70
CA ARG A 3 4.46 -36.66 13.03
C ARG A 3 5.20 -35.77 14.01
N SER A 4 6.40 -35.31 13.65
CA SER A 4 7.16 -34.31 14.39
C SER A 4 7.01 -32.93 13.72
N PRO A 5 6.83 -31.84 14.49
CA PRO A 5 6.84 -30.49 13.92
C PRO A 5 8.17 -30.17 13.22
N THR A 6 8.10 -29.52 12.06
CA THR A 6 9.27 -28.95 11.38
C THR A 6 9.49 -27.53 11.90
N VAL A 7 10.73 -27.19 12.27
CA VAL A 7 11.12 -25.84 12.70
C VAL A 7 11.51 -25.02 11.48
N ILE A 8 10.90 -23.86 11.30
CA ILE A 8 11.25 -22.88 10.25
C ILE A 8 12.08 -21.77 10.90
N PRO A 9 13.38 -21.64 10.57
CA PRO A 9 14.21 -20.57 11.11
C PRO A 9 13.87 -19.23 10.43
N MET A 10 13.92 -18.12 11.16
CA MET A 10 13.64 -16.76 10.65
C MET A 10 14.69 -16.22 9.65
N LYS A 11 15.79 -16.94 9.41
CA LYS A 11 16.93 -16.49 8.60
C LYS A 11 16.89 -17.05 7.18
N PHE A 12 15.83 -16.77 6.41
CA PHE A 12 15.61 -17.42 5.10
C PHE A 12 15.55 -16.47 3.89
N THR A 13 15.27 -15.18 4.05
CA THR A 13 15.19 -14.19 2.95
C THR A 13 16.46 -13.37 2.76
N GLY A 14 17.25 -13.16 3.81
CA GLY A 14 18.45 -12.35 3.77
C GLY A 14 19.53 -12.76 4.77
N SER A 15 20.55 -11.91 4.90
CA SER A 15 21.70 -12.13 5.78
C SER A 15 21.94 -10.95 6.71
N VAL A 16 22.83 -11.10 7.68
CA VAL A 16 23.22 -10.03 8.61
C VAL A 16 23.82 -8.79 7.92
N ASN A 17 24.26 -8.94 6.67
CA ASN A 17 24.79 -7.84 5.86
C ASN A 17 23.69 -6.96 5.27
N ASN A 18 22.43 -7.43 5.24
CA ASN A 18 21.28 -6.64 4.84
C ASN A 18 20.64 -5.99 6.10
N PRO A 19 20.71 -4.67 6.27
CA PRO A 19 20.10 -3.99 7.41
C PRO A 19 18.58 -4.21 7.50
N GLU A 20 17.88 -4.36 6.38
CA GLU A 20 16.44 -4.63 6.34
C GLU A 20 16.08 -5.98 6.98
N GLN A 21 17.02 -6.93 7.06
CA GLN A 21 16.80 -8.20 7.76
C GLN A 21 16.47 -8.01 9.24
N ARG A 22 16.90 -6.90 9.86
CA ARG A 22 16.64 -6.63 11.28
C ARG A 22 15.16 -6.48 11.59
N VAL A 23 14.35 -6.06 10.62
CA VAL A 23 12.90 -5.86 10.75
C VAL A 23 12.08 -6.90 9.95
N ALA A 24 12.74 -7.93 9.41
CA ALA A 24 12.06 -9.01 8.69
C ALA A 24 11.02 -9.73 9.57
N TYR A 25 11.25 -9.81 10.89
CA TYR A 25 10.29 -10.40 11.84
C TYR A 25 8.92 -9.72 11.83
N PHE A 26 8.81 -8.47 11.35
CA PHE A 26 7.55 -7.76 11.25
C PHE A 26 6.84 -8.08 9.93
N GLY A 27 7.50 -7.83 8.80
CA GLY A 27 6.91 -7.99 7.47
C GLY A 27 6.68 -9.44 7.06
N GLU A 28 7.50 -10.37 7.58
CA GLU A 28 7.43 -11.80 7.30
C GLU A 28 6.67 -12.61 8.36
N ASP A 29 6.14 -11.95 9.40
CA ASP A 29 5.28 -12.59 10.38
C ASP A 29 4.00 -13.12 9.72
N ILE A 30 3.64 -14.36 10.06
CA ILE A 30 2.45 -15.01 9.50
C ILE A 30 1.18 -14.28 9.94
N GLY A 31 1.14 -13.76 11.17
CA GLY A 31 0.03 -12.99 11.71
C GLY A 31 -0.19 -11.66 10.99
N ILE A 32 0.88 -10.89 10.71
CA ILE A 32 0.81 -9.64 9.94
C ILE A 32 0.31 -9.89 8.51
N ASN A 33 0.87 -10.88 7.81
CA ASN A 33 0.43 -11.23 6.45
C ASN A 33 -1.03 -11.73 6.47
N SER A 34 -1.41 -12.53 7.47
CA SER A 34 -2.79 -13.00 7.62
C SER A 34 -3.74 -11.84 7.89
N HIS A 35 -3.38 -10.91 8.77
CA HIS A 35 -4.17 -9.72 9.06
C HIS A 35 -4.41 -8.88 7.79
N HIS A 36 -3.35 -8.57 7.05
CA HIS A 36 -3.42 -7.80 5.81
C HIS A 36 -4.33 -8.46 4.76
N SER A 37 -4.14 -9.77 4.53
CA SER A 37 -4.99 -10.53 3.61
C SER A 37 -6.47 -10.55 4.05
N HIS A 38 -6.76 -10.85 5.32
CA HIS A 38 -8.15 -10.89 5.81
C HIS A 38 -8.80 -9.50 5.80
N TRP A 39 -8.05 -8.44 6.09
CA TRP A 39 -8.58 -7.08 5.99
C TRP A 39 -9.03 -6.77 4.56
N HIS A 40 -8.27 -7.17 3.54
CA HIS A 40 -8.67 -7.03 2.13
C HIS A 40 -9.80 -7.98 1.71
N MET A 41 -10.02 -9.10 2.42
CA MET A 41 -11.22 -9.94 2.24
C MET A 41 -12.47 -9.29 2.85
N ASP A 42 -12.32 -8.62 3.99
CA ASP A 42 -13.41 -7.90 4.64
C ASP A 42 -13.78 -6.61 3.88
N PHE A 43 -12.79 -5.94 3.29
CA PHE A 43 -12.92 -4.66 2.59
C PHE A 43 -12.35 -4.71 1.17
N PRO A 44 -12.87 -5.56 0.27
CA PRO A 44 -12.29 -5.70 -1.05
C PRO A 44 -12.56 -4.48 -1.93
N PHE A 45 -11.55 -4.05 -2.69
CA PHE A 45 -11.66 -2.94 -3.65
C PHE A 45 -12.71 -3.19 -4.74
N TRP A 46 -13.02 -4.46 -5.04
CA TRP A 46 -14.02 -4.87 -6.04
C TRP A 46 -15.46 -4.90 -5.49
N TRP A 47 -15.68 -4.53 -4.22
CA TRP A 47 -17.01 -4.55 -3.60
C TRP A 47 -17.96 -3.52 -4.23
N LYS A 48 -19.10 -3.98 -4.73
CA LYS A 48 -20.07 -3.14 -5.44
C LYS A 48 -21.22 -2.72 -4.53
N LYS A 49 -21.75 -1.51 -4.75
CA LYS A 49 -22.97 -1.01 -4.08
C LYS A 49 -24.21 -1.88 -4.30
N SER A 50 -24.22 -2.72 -5.34
CA SER A 50 -25.31 -3.65 -5.61
C SER A 50 -25.30 -4.91 -4.73
N TYR A 51 -24.23 -5.14 -3.96
CA TYR A 51 -24.16 -6.24 -3.00
C TYR A 51 -24.98 -5.95 -1.74
N PRO A 52 -25.44 -6.99 -1.03
CA PRO A 52 -26.43 -6.84 0.04
C PRO A 52 -25.90 -6.17 1.30
N VAL A 53 -24.58 -6.03 1.45
CA VAL A 53 -23.95 -5.46 2.65
C VAL A 53 -23.16 -4.23 2.24
N ASP A 54 -23.46 -3.09 2.88
CA ASP A 54 -22.66 -1.89 2.75
C ASP A 54 -21.41 -1.98 3.63
N LYS A 55 -20.28 -1.47 3.12
CA LYS A 55 -18.99 -1.46 3.82
C LYS A 55 -18.74 -0.04 4.31
N ASP A 56 -19.27 0.27 5.48
CA ASP A 56 -19.23 1.62 6.05
C ASP A 56 -17.78 2.12 6.17
N ARG A 57 -17.57 3.35 5.69
CA ARG A 57 -16.28 4.07 5.70
C ARG A 57 -15.08 3.25 5.19
N LYS A 58 -15.29 2.32 4.24
CA LYS A 58 -14.24 1.45 3.69
C LYS A 58 -12.99 2.21 3.24
N GLY A 59 -13.15 3.28 2.46
CA GLY A 59 -12.03 4.09 2.00
C GLY A 59 -11.24 4.75 3.14
N GLU A 60 -11.91 5.16 4.21
CA GLU A 60 -11.22 5.71 5.38
C GLU A 60 -10.49 4.62 6.17
N LEU A 61 -11.10 3.44 6.31
CA LEU A 61 -10.46 2.28 6.93
C LEU A 61 -9.25 1.81 6.13
N PHE A 62 -9.29 1.91 4.79
CA PHE A 62 -8.14 1.66 3.93
C PHE A 62 -6.96 2.56 4.29
N PHE A 63 -7.21 3.87 4.39
CA PHE A 63 -6.20 4.81 4.87
C PHE A 63 -5.70 4.42 6.26
N TYR A 64 -6.62 4.26 7.23
CA TYR A 64 -6.25 4.16 8.63
C TYR A 64 -5.50 2.87 8.96
N MET A 65 -5.92 1.74 8.39
CA MET A 65 -5.25 0.46 8.59
C MET A 65 -3.81 0.50 8.08
N HIS A 66 -3.60 0.96 6.84
CA HIS A 66 -2.26 1.04 6.26
C HIS A 66 -1.39 2.11 6.93
N HIS A 67 -1.97 3.24 7.35
CA HIS A 67 -1.28 4.23 8.18
C HIS A 67 -0.74 3.60 9.47
N GLN A 68 -1.56 2.80 10.17
CA GLN A 68 -1.13 2.10 11.38
C GLN A 68 -0.05 1.06 11.09
N MET A 69 -0.11 0.34 9.97
CA MET A 69 0.96 -0.59 9.57
C MET A 69 2.29 0.13 9.34
N VAL A 70 2.30 1.25 8.63
CA VAL A 70 3.49 2.05 8.37
C VAL A 70 4.06 2.64 9.67
N ALA A 71 3.20 3.19 10.53
CA ALA A 71 3.62 3.75 11.81
C ALA A 71 4.25 2.68 12.73
N ARG A 72 3.68 1.47 12.76
CA ARG A 72 4.25 0.33 13.50
C ARG A 72 5.58 -0.11 12.92
N PHE A 73 5.67 -0.24 11.59
CA PHE A 73 6.93 -0.59 10.95
C PHE A 73 8.03 0.45 11.25
N ASP A 74 7.72 1.75 11.20
CA ASP A 74 8.66 2.79 11.60
C ASP A 74 9.11 2.64 13.07
N ALA A 75 8.22 2.26 13.99
CA ALA A 75 8.59 1.97 15.38
C ALA A 75 9.54 0.75 15.50
N GLU A 76 9.33 -0.31 14.71
CA GLU A 76 10.24 -1.46 14.66
C GLU A 76 11.61 -1.07 14.07
N ARG A 77 11.63 -0.23 13.02
CA ARG A 77 12.87 0.30 12.43
C ARG A 77 13.68 1.08 13.46
N LEU A 78 13.03 2.01 14.18
CA LEU A 78 13.68 2.79 15.24
C LEU A 78 14.22 1.90 16.35
N SER A 79 13.46 0.87 16.75
CA SER A 79 13.89 -0.13 17.75
C SER A 79 15.12 -0.94 17.31
N ASN A 80 15.36 -1.04 15.99
CA ASN A 80 16.49 -1.76 15.39
C ASN A 80 17.58 -0.84 14.83
N ASN A 81 17.59 0.43 15.27
CA ASN A 81 18.57 1.44 14.87
C ASN A 81 18.64 1.63 13.35
N LEU A 82 17.47 1.62 12.70
CA LEU A 82 17.25 1.97 11.31
C LEU A 82 16.50 3.32 11.24
N PRO A 83 16.74 4.15 10.21
CA PRO A 83 15.92 5.34 9.99
C PRO A 83 14.48 4.94 9.67
N MET A 84 13.55 5.89 9.83
CA MET A 84 12.18 5.72 9.33
C MET A 84 12.19 5.42 7.82
N VAL A 85 11.13 4.78 7.34
CA VAL A 85 10.99 4.41 5.95
C VAL A 85 10.87 5.66 5.07
N GLU A 86 11.67 5.72 4.02
CA GLU A 86 11.59 6.79 3.02
C GLU A 86 10.48 6.47 2.00
N PRO A 87 9.63 7.45 1.65
CA PRO A 87 8.57 7.23 0.68
C PRO A 87 9.13 6.81 -0.68
N LEU A 88 8.38 5.95 -1.36
CA LEU A 88 8.63 5.61 -2.76
C LEU A 88 8.50 6.86 -3.66
N ASP A 89 9.28 6.91 -4.72
CA ASP A 89 9.15 7.89 -5.81
C ASP A 89 9.25 7.16 -7.15
N PHE A 90 8.22 7.28 -8.00
CA PHE A 90 8.16 6.68 -9.32
C PHE A 90 9.25 7.17 -10.29
N GLY A 91 9.89 8.30 -10.00
CA GLY A 91 11.03 8.86 -10.75
C GLY A 91 12.41 8.48 -10.22
N GLN A 92 12.50 7.73 -9.13
CA GLN A 92 13.77 7.35 -8.50
C GLN A 92 13.97 5.84 -8.50
N LYS A 93 15.19 5.44 -8.14
CA LYS A 93 15.54 4.03 -7.96
C LYS A 93 14.86 3.47 -6.71
N ILE A 94 14.38 2.24 -6.82
CA ILE A 94 14.01 1.40 -5.68
C ILE A 94 15.31 0.88 -5.09
N VAL A 95 15.77 1.54 -4.03
CA VAL A 95 17.06 1.28 -3.38
C VAL A 95 17.13 -0.16 -2.84
N GLU A 96 16.09 -0.61 -2.14
CA GLU A 96 16.03 -1.94 -1.53
C GLU A 96 15.42 -2.99 -2.48
N GLY A 97 16.24 -3.97 -2.83
CA GLY A 97 15.83 -5.22 -3.43
C GLY A 97 15.21 -6.18 -2.42
N PHE A 98 14.68 -7.29 -2.91
CA PHE A 98 14.10 -8.33 -2.08
C PHE A 98 14.17 -9.70 -2.77
N ALA A 99 14.63 -10.71 -2.04
CA ALA A 99 14.66 -12.10 -2.46
C ALA A 99 13.71 -12.92 -1.56
N PRO A 100 12.49 -13.24 -2.02
CA PRO A 100 11.45 -13.80 -1.14
C PRO A 100 11.75 -15.19 -0.56
N GLY A 101 12.62 -15.98 -1.20
CA GLY A 101 12.90 -17.35 -0.79
C GLY A 101 11.64 -18.23 -0.74
N ALA A 102 10.64 -17.91 -1.55
CA ALA A 102 9.32 -18.53 -1.54
C ALA A 102 8.93 -18.98 -2.96
N MET A 103 8.00 -19.94 -3.03
CA MET A 103 7.50 -20.49 -4.29
C MET A 103 5.99 -20.60 -4.29
N TYR A 104 5.41 -20.51 -5.48
CA TYR A 104 4.04 -20.87 -5.75
C TYR A 104 3.82 -22.38 -5.63
N HIS A 105 2.57 -22.78 -5.45
CA HIS A 105 2.17 -24.19 -5.39
C HIS A 105 2.53 -24.99 -6.67
N ASN A 106 2.66 -24.32 -7.81
CA ASN A 106 3.05 -24.92 -9.09
C ASN A 106 4.58 -25.09 -9.24
N GLY A 107 5.36 -24.75 -8.22
CA GLY A 107 6.81 -24.87 -8.18
C GLY A 107 7.58 -23.68 -8.78
N GLN A 108 6.89 -22.64 -9.30
CA GLN A 108 7.57 -21.43 -9.74
C GLN A 108 7.98 -20.58 -8.53
N GLU A 109 9.20 -20.06 -8.52
CA GLU A 109 9.67 -19.16 -7.48
C GLU A 109 9.06 -17.76 -7.63
N PHE A 110 8.83 -17.07 -6.51
CA PHE A 110 8.56 -15.64 -6.57
C PHE A 110 9.81 -14.92 -7.11
N PRO A 111 9.65 -13.96 -8.04
CA PRO A 111 10.78 -13.22 -8.58
C PRO A 111 11.55 -12.43 -7.52
N VAL A 112 12.86 -12.37 -7.69
CA VAL A 112 13.76 -11.51 -6.92
C VAL A 112 13.81 -10.14 -7.57
N ARG A 113 13.69 -9.07 -6.77
CA ARG A 113 13.98 -7.70 -7.22
C ARG A 113 15.40 -7.31 -6.81
N PRO A 114 16.29 -6.94 -7.75
CA PRO A 114 17.61 -6.39 -7.41
C PRO A 114 17.53 -5.02 -6.75
N ASP A 115 18.56 -4.67 -5.97
CA ASP A 115 18.74 -3.32 -5.46
C ASP A 115 18.88 -2.30 -6.60
N ASN A 116 18.52 -1.05 -6.32
CA ASN A 116 18.75 0.12 -7.17
C ASN A 116 18.15 0.04 -8.58
N ILE A 117 17.02 -0.66 -8.74
CA ILE A 117 16.29 -0.77 -10.01
C ILE A 117 15.31 0.39 -10.20
N MET A 118 15.13 0.84 -11.45
CA MET A 118 14.16 1.86 -11.81
C MET A 118 12.81 1.21 -12.17
N PHE A 119 11.72 1.92 -11.94
CA PHE A 119 10.44 1.56 -12.55
C PHE A 119 10.54 1.60 -14.08
N GLY A 120 9.91 0.61 -14.71
CA GLY A 120 9.70 0.57 -16.15
C GLY A 120 8.22 0.48 -16.47
N ASP A 121 7.84 0.91 -17.66
CA ASP A 121 6.45 0.86 -18.11
C ASP A 121 5.96 -0.58 -18.24
N LEU A 122 4.68 -0.80 -17.93
CA LEU A 122 3.93 -2.01 -18.27
C LEU A 122 3.20 -1.79 -19.61
N PRO A 123 2.86 -2.85 -20.36
CA PRO A 123 2.16 -2.73 -21.64
C PRO A 123 0.84 -1.95 -21.59
N TRP A 124 0.19 -1.89 -20.43
CA TRP A 124 -1.07 -1.16 -20.21
C TRP A 124 -0.95 0.01 -19.22
N ARG A 125 0.21 0.22 -18.59
CA ARG A 125 0.39 1.28 -17.59
C ARG A 125 1.80 1.82 -17.60
N SER A 126 1.93 3.10 -17.96
CA SER A 126 3.21 3.80 -17.92
C SER A 126 3.46 4.44 -16.55
N VAL A 127 4.74 4.58 -16.20
CA VAL A 127 5.20 5.35 -15.04
C VAL A 127 4.76 6.81 -15.15
N HIS A 128 4.70 7.35 -16.36
CA HIS A 128 4.20 8.70 -16.60
C HIS A 128 2.73 8.86 -16.18
N GLU A 129 1.87 7.90 -16.53
CA GLU A 129 0.46 7.94 -16.12
C GLU A 129 0.29 7.86 -14.61
N MET A 130 1.11 7.08 -13.91
CA MET A 130 1.10 7.04 -12.44
C MET A 130 1.35 8.42 -11.85
N LYS A 131 2.35 9.15 -12.37
CA LYS A 131 2.65 10.52 -11.95
C LYS A 131 1.52 11.50 -12.27
N LEU A 132 0.83 11.31 -13.40
CA LEU A 132 -0.35 12.13 -13.73
C LEU A 132 -1.52 11.87 -12.77
N PHE A 133 -1.78 10.61 -12.40
CA PHE A 133 -2.80 10.26 -11.41
C PHE A 133 -2.47 10.86 -10.05
N GLU A 134 -1.23 10.70 -9.58
CA GLU A 134 -0.76 11.31 -8.34
C GLU A 134 -0.91 12.84 -8.37
N GLY A 135 -0.51 13.50 -9.45
CA GLY A 135 -0.65 14.95 -9.61
C GLY A 135 -2.11 15.40 -9.50
N ARG A 136 -3.04 14.72 -10.18
CA ARG A 136 -4.48 15.03 -10.09
C ARG A 136 -5.04 14.84 -8.68
N ILE A 137 -4.58 13.82 -7.95
CA ILE A 137 -4.97 13.56 -6.56
C ILE A 137 -4.46 14.69 -5.66
N ARG A 138 -3.19 15.09 -5.80
CA ARG A 138 -2.61 16.23 -5.05
C ARG A 138 -3.34 17.53 -5.32
N ASP A 139 -3.65 17.83 -6.59
CA ASP A 139 -4.40 19.03 -6.98
C ASP A 139 -5.82 19.03 -6.39
N ALA A 140 -6.50 17.89 -6.38
CA ALA A 140 -7.83 17.76 -5.77
C ALA A 140 -7.78 17.99 -4.25
N ILE A 141 -6.77 17.43 -3.57
CA ILE A 141 -6.57 17.62 -2.13
C ILE A 141 -6.31 19.09 -1.80
N THR A 142 -5.37 19.75 -2.49
CA THR A 142 -5.01 21.14 -2.22
C THR A 142 -6.12 22.12 -2.58
N SER A 143 -6.94 21.81 -3.59
CA SER A 143 -8.12 22.60 -3.95
C SER A 143 -9.30 22.40 -2.99
N GLY A 144 -9.26 21.37 -2.13
CA GLY A 144 -10.32 21.05 -1.17
C GLY A 144 -11.57 20.39 -1.78
N PHE A 145 -11.52 19.94 -3.04
CA PHE A 145 -12.61 19.23 -3.69
C PHE A 145 -12.12 18.24 -4.76
N ILE A 146 -12.92 17.21 -4.99
CA ILE A 146 -12.73 16.18 -6.02
C ILE A 146 -13.62 16.50 -7.22
N LYS A 147 -13.09 16.31 -8.43
CA LYS A 147 -13.85 16.34 -9.67
C LYS A 147 -14.61 15.03 -9.87
N THR A 148 -15.93 15.11 -9.77
CA THR A 148 -16.83 14.00 -10.08
C THR A 148 -17.14 13.96 -11.58
N VAL A 149 -17.95 13.00 -12.03
CA VAL A 149 -18.41 12.96 -13.44
C VAL A 149 -19.26 14.19 -13.78
N ASP A 150 -20.09 14.64 -12.84
CA ASP A 150 -21.13 15.65 -13.10
C ASP A 150 -20.91 16.99 -12.36
N GLY A 151 -19.79 17.15 -11.64
CA GLY A 151 -19.56 18.32 -10.79
C GLY A 151 -18.39 18.14 -9.81
N VAL A 152 -18.52 18.66 -8.59
CA VAL A 152 -17.48 18.61 -7.56
C VAL A 152 -18.01 18.07 -6.23
N ALA A 153 -17.16 17.36 -5.48
CA ALA A 153 -17.41 16.89 -4.12
C ALA A 153 -16.36 17.47 -3.17
N TYR A 154 -16.79 18.21 -2.15
CA TYR A 154 -15.87 18.85 -1.19
C TYR A 154 -15.27 17.84 -0.23
N LEU A 155 -14.01 18.07 0.14
CA LEU A 155 -13.21 17.21 1.02
C LEU A 155 -13.23 17.62 2.49
N ASN A 156 -13.48 18.90 2.79
CA ASN A 156 -13.45 19.40 4.17
C ASN A 156 -14.77 19.08 4.91
N ASN A 157 -15.01 17.79 5.12
CA ASN A 157 -16.12 17.23 5.91
C ASN A 157 -15.73 15.83 6.43
N SER A 158 -16.60 15.23 7.24
CA SER A 158 -16.36 13.91 7.85
C SER A 158 -16.19 12.77 6.85
N GLY A 159 -16.71 12.90 5.62
CA GLY A 159 -16.63 11.88 4.56
C GLY A 159 -15.52 12.09 3.53
N GLY A 160 -14.76 13.19 3.61
CA GLY A 160 -13.72 13.55 2.63
C GLY A 160 -12.61 12.50 2.56
N ILE A 161 -12.09 12.09 3.72
CA ILE A 161 -11.05 11.06 3.81
C ILE A 161 -11.54 9.71 3.26
N ASN A 162 -12.80 9.34 3.49
CA ASN A 162 -13.38 8.13 2.94
C ASN A 162 -13.37 8.19 1.41
N THR A 163 -13.82 9.31 0.85
CA THR A 163 -13.85 9.52 -0.60
C THR A 163 -12.45 9.45 -1.22
N LEU A 164 -11.44 10.05 -0.57
CA LEU A 164 -10.06 9.94 -1.00
C LEU A 164 -9.56 8.50 -0.99
N GLY A 165 -9.92 7.73 0.05
CA GLY A 165 -9.58 6.32 0.13
C GLY A 165 -10.13 5.51 -1.04
N GLU A 166 -11.40 5.74 -1.39
CA GLU A 166 -12.03 5.07 -2.54
C GLU A 166 -11.38 5.44 -3.88
N ILE A 167 -10.80 6.64 -3.99
CA ILE A 167 -10.11 7.10 -5.19
C ILE A 167 -8.68 6.58 -5.29
N ILE A 168 -7.93 6.63 -4.18
CA ILE A 168 -6.51 6.28 -4.15
C ILE A 168 -6.31 4.77 -4.29
N GLU A 169 -7.17 3.95 -3.66
CA GLU A 169 -7.05 2.48 -3.68
C GLU A 169 -6.92 1.94 -5.12
N SER A 170 -7.75 2.25 -6.12
CA SER A 170 -9.13 2.72 -6.14
C SER A 170 -10.10 1.55 -5.99
N SER A 171 -11.30 1.78 -5.47
CA SER A 171 -12.35 0.77 -5.42
C SER A 171 -13.45 0.98 -6.48
N GLU A 172 -14.41 0.06 -6.54
CA GLU A 172 -15.66 0.22 -7.31
C GLU A 172 -16.52 1.40 -6.83
N ASN A 173 -16.24 1.96 -5.64
CA ASN A 173 -16.88 3.18 -5.12
C ASN A 173 -16.15 4.47 -5.53
N SER A 174 -15.04 4.39 -6.28
CA SER A 174 -14.32 5.56 -6.79
C SER A 174 -15.24 6.44 -7.65
N ILE A 175 -15.35 7.71 -7.28
CA ILE A 175 -16.30 8.64 -7.91
C ILE A 175 -15.91 8.99 -9.37
N ASN A 176 -14.63 8.87 -9.73
CA ASN A 176 -14.17 9.16 -11.08
C ASN A 176 -12.88 8.38 -11.44
N ARG A 177 -12.99 7.05 -11.50
CA ARG A 177 -11.85 6.15 -11.78
C ARG A 177 -11.15 6.44 -13.10
N ALA A 178 -11.88 6.90 -14.13
CA ALA A 178 -11.28 7.28 -15.41
C ALA A 178 -10.34 8.50 -15.30
N PHE A 179 -10.65 9.43 -14.38
CA PHE A 179 -9.85 10.63 -14.16
C PHE A 179 -8.71 10.42 -13.16
N TYR A 180 -8.97 9.71 -12.06
CA TYR A 180 -7.98 9.52 -10.98
C TYR A 180 -7.18 8.22 -11.06
N GLY A 181 -7.59 7.26 -11.89
CA GLY A 181 -6.89 5.99 -12.04
C GLY A 181 -7.05 5.04 -10.85
N GLN A 182 -6.05 4.16 -10.67
CA GLN A 182 -5.98 3.17 -9.59
C GLN A 182 -4.60 3.20 -8.94
N LEU A 183 -4.20 4.38 -8.44
CA LEU A 183 -2.81 4.69 -8.08
C LEU A 183 -2.16 3.64 -7.18
N HIS A 184 -2.81 3.24 -6.10
CA HIS A 184 -2.25 2.25 -5.17
C HIS A 184 -2.14 0.85 -5.81
N ASN A 185 -3.25 0.34 -6.39
CA ASN A 185 -3.27 -1.00 -6.98
C ASN A 185 -2.28 -1.13 -8.16
N ASP A 186 -2.21 -0.13 -9.05
CA ASP A 186 -1.25 -0.15 -10.17
C ASP A 186 0.21 -0.05 -9.68
N ALA A 187 0.46 0.63 -8.56
CA ALA A 187 1.80 0.69 -7.97
C ALA A 187 2.27 -0.66 -7.41
N HIS A 188 1.37 -1.46 -6.82
CA HIS A 188 1.65 -2.86 -6.44
C HIS A 188 2.08 -3.69 -7.66
N VAL A 189 1.35 -3.57 -8.78
CA VAL A 189 1.66 -4.30 -10.01
C VAL A 189 3.00 -3.85 -10.61
N LEU A 190 3.27 -2.54 -10.64
CA LEU A 190 4.53 -1.98 -11.11
C LEU A 190 5.73 -2.49 -10.30
N LEU A 191 5.63 -2.50 -8.97
CA LEU A 191 6.68 -3.04 -8.09
C LEU A 191 6.91 -4.52 -8.30
N SER A 192 5.81 -5.28 -8.44
CA SER A 192 5.84 -6.72 -8.61
C SER A 192 6.46 -7.15 -9.94
N LYS A 193 6.21 -6.40 -11.02
CA LYS A 193 6.67 -6.73 -12.37
C LYS A 193 7.93 -6.01 -12.81
N VAL A 194 8.62 -5.28 -11.93
CA VAL A 194 9.75 -4.41 -12.31
C VAL A 194 10.88 -5.15 -13.03
N THR A 195 11.06 -6.45 -12.79
CA THR A 195 12.10 -7.28 -13.42
C THR A 195 11.68 -7.94 -14.74
N ASP A 196 10.38 -7.97 -15.05
CA ASP A 196 9.81 -8.46 -16.33
C ASP A 196 8.61 -7.59 -16.74
N ASN A 197 8.83 -6.29 -16.78
CA ASN A 197 7.77 -5.30 -16.97
C ASN A 197 7.07 -5.43 -18.33
N GLN A 198 7.77 -5.93 -19.35
CA GLN A 198 7.25 -6.20 -20.69
C GLN A 198 6.73 -7.64 -20.88
N GLN A 199 6.73 -8.47 -19.82
CA GLN A 199 6.30 -9.88 -19.86
C GLN A 199 7.00 -10.71 -20.94
N LYS A 200 8.28 -10.43 -21.17
CA LYS A 200 9.08 -11.12 -22.18
C LYS A 200 9.47 -12.52 -21.71
N TYR A 201 9.61 -12.69 -20.40
CA TYR A 201 10.20 -13.89 -19.81
C TYR A 201 9.17 -14.79 -19.11
N GLY A 202 7.91 -14.36 -19.03
CA GLY A 202 6.84 -15.13 -18.41
C GLY A 202 7.05 -15.30 -16.90
N VAL A 203 7.71 -14.33 -16.27
CA VAL A 203 7.96 -14.34 -14.83
C VAL A 203 6.63 -14.26 -14.08
N PRO A 204 6.37 -15.13 -13.09
CA PRO A 204 5.13 -15.08 -12.33
C PRO A 204 5.06 -13.78 -11.50
N PRO A 205 3.88 -13.40 -10.99
CA PRO A 205 3.76 -12.24 -10.10
C PRO A 205 4.74 -12.29 -8.92
N GLY A 206 5.31 -11.16 -8.55
CA GLY A 206 6.06 -10.95 -7.31
C GLY A 206 5.18 -10.93 -6.08
N VAL A 207 5.82 -10.86 -4.91
CA VAL A 207 5.12 -10.84 -3.61
C VAL A 207 4.21 -9.63 -3.45
N MET A 208 4.50 -8.52 -4.15
CA MET A 208 3.72 -7.29 -4.12
C MET A 208 2.35 -7.40 -4.81
N GLU A 209 2.10 -8.45 -5.61
CA GLU A 209 0.79 -8.69 -6.26
C GLU A 209 -0.19 -9.51 -5.40
N HIS A 210 0.18 -9.93 -4.18
CA HIS A 210 -0.70 -10.71 -3.29
C HIS A 210 -0.74 -10.14 -1.87
N PHE A 211 -1.93 -10.06 -1.29
CA PHE A 211 -2.10 -9.54 0.06
C PHE A 211 -1.46 -10.46 1.12
N GLU A 212 -1.34 -11.74 0.85
CA GLU A 212 -0.72 -12.77 1.69
C GLU A 212 0.81 -12.64 1.78
N THR A 213 1.43 -11.87 0.89
CA THR A 213 2.89 -11.80 0.78
C THR A 213 3.46 -10.39 0.66
N ALA A 214 2.66 -9.38 0.30
CA ALA A 214 3.17 -8.05 0.00
C ALA A 214 3.95 -7.43 1.16
N THR A 215 3.50 -7.62 2.41
CA THR A 215 4.17 -7.04 3.60
C THR A 215 5.57 -7.58 3.86
N ARG A 216 5.95 -8.69 3.22
CA ARG A 216 7.30 -9.27 3.30
C ARG A 216 8.34 -8.40 2.60
N ASP A 217 7.91 -7.66 1.59
CA ASP A 217 8.79 -6.85 0.77
C ASP A 217 9.03 -5.47 1.43
N PRO A 218 10.28 -5.03 1.66
CA PRO A 218 10.55 -3.68 2.19
C PRO A 218 9.92 -2.55 1.35
N ALA A 219 9.74 -2.76 0.04
CA ALA A 219 9.10 -1.78 -0.84
C ALA A 219 7.61 -1.58 -0.54
N PHE A 220 6.93 -2.52 0.13
CA PHE A 220 5.57 -2.35 0.61
C PHE A 220 5.46 -1.12 1.51
N PHE A 221 6.32 -1.03 2.52
CA PHE A 221 6.28 0.07 3.47
C PHE A 221 6.68 1.41 2.83
N ARG A 222 7.58 1.40 1.85
CA ARG A 222 7.93 2.59 1.06
C ARG A 222 6.75 3.07 0.20
N LEU A 223 6.04 2.16 -0.46
CA LEU A 223 4.84 2.46 -1.22
C LEU A 223 3.75 3.02 -0.30
N HIS A 224 3.45 2.33 0.80
CA HIS A 224 2.42 2.78 1.72
C HIS A 224 2.79 4.07 2.44
N LYS A 225 4.08 4.37 2.67
CA LYS A 225 4.51 5.71 3.14
C LYS A 225 4.23 6.80 2.10
N HIS A 226 4.49 6.52 0.83
CA HIS A 226 4.15 7.44 -0.27
C HIS A 226 2.64 7.72 -0.32
N ILE A 227 1.82 6.67 -0.25
CA ILE A 227 0.36 6.77 -0.24
C ILE A 227 -0.15 7.47 1.03
N ASP A 228 0.38 7.15 2.20
CA ASP A 228 0.04 7.78 3.47
C ASP A 228 0.32 9.29 3.44
N ASN A 229 1.40 9.73 2.78
CA ASN A 229 1.70 11.14 2.62
C ASN A 229 0.63 11.90 1.79
N LEU A 230 -0.09 11.24 0.88
CA LEU A 230 -1.23 11.85 0.18
C LEU A 230 -2.40 12.06 1.14
N PHE A 231 -2.72 11.05 1.96
CA PHE A 231 -3.76 11.19 2.98
C PHE A 231 -3.39 12.22 4.05
N LYS A 232 -2.11 12.25 4.44
CA LYS A 232 -1.57 13.24 5.38
C LYS A 232 -1.70 14.66 4.82
N LEU A 233 -1.42 14.87 3.54
CA LEU A 233 -1.62 16.17 2.90
C LEU A 233 -3.07 16.67 3.07
N HIS A 234 -4.06 15.78 2.95
CA HIS A 234 -5.46 16.14 3.22
C HIS A 234 -5.72 16.40 4.71
N LYS A 235 -5.25 15.51 5.60
CA LYS A 235 -5.46 15.64 7.06
C LYS A 235 -4.82 16.90 7.64
N ASP A 236 -3.66 17.32 7.11
CA ASP A 236 -2.96 18.54 7.54
C ASP A 236 -3.68 19.83 7.12
N LEU A 237 -4.58 19.76 6.12
CA LEU A 237 -5.40 20.90 5.69
C LEU A 237 -6.69 21.07 6.51
N LEU A 238 -7.02 20.10 7.36
CA LEU A 238 -8.19 20.21 8.24
C LEU A 238 -7.90 21.17 9.39
N PRO A 239 -8.91 21.93 9.86
CA PRO A 239 -8.76 22.72 11.08
C PRO A 239 -8.35 21.82 12.26
N PRO A 240 -7.41 22.25 13.10
CA PRO A 240 -7.12 21.54 14.35
C PRO A 240 -8.39 21.40 15.19
N TYR A 241 -8.49 20.30 15.93
CA TYR A 241 -9.60 20.12 16.87
C TYR A 241 -9.71 21.32 17.82
N SER A 242 -10.92 21.85 17.93
CA SER A 242 -11.28 22.86 18.91
C SER A 242 -11.24 22.28 20.33
N ARG A 243 -11.19 23.16 21.33
CA ARG A 243 -11.23 22.75 22.73
C ARG A 243 -12.49 21.94 23.05
N ASP A 244 -13.63 22.34 22.50
CA ASP A 244 -14.92 21.71 22.76
C ASP A 244 -14.97 20.28 22.20
N GLU A 245 -14.30 20.01 21.08
CA GLU A 245 -14.21 18.67 20.48
C GLU A 245 -13.35 17.68 21.27
N VAL A 246 -12.38 18.18 22.06
CA VAL A 246 -11.45 17.33 22.84
C VAL A 246 -11.69 17.37 24.36
N SER A 247 -12.47 18.34 24.84
CA SER A 247 -12.84 18.40 26.25
C SER A 247 -14.02 17.49 26.56
N GLN A 248 -13.93 16.72 27.64
CA GLN A 248 -15.10 16.04 28.18
C GLN A 248 -16.03 17.12 28.74
N GLY A 249 -17.24 17.24 28.18
CA GLY A 249 -18.25 18.17 28.68
C GLY A 249 -18.50 17.91 30.16
N GLN A 250 -18.34 18.93 30.99
CA GLN A 250 -18.96 18.96 32.32
C GLN A 250 -20.47 19.07 32.10
N SER A 251 -21.14 17.92 32.08
CA SER A 251 -22.59 17.83 32.29
C SER A 251 -22.90 18.04 33.76
#